data_AF-A0A3N5FMN7-F1
#
_entry.id   AF-A0A3N5FMN7-F1
#
_cell.length_a   1.000
_cell.length_b   1.000
_cell.length_c   1.000
_cell.angle_alpha   90.00
_cell.angle_beta   90.00
_cell.angle_gamma   90.00
#
_symmetry.space_group_name_H-M   'P 1'
#
loop_
_entity.id
_entity.type
_entity.pdbx_description
1 polymer ?
#
loop_
_entity_poly.entity_id
_entity_poly.type
_entity_poly.pdbx_seq_one_letter_code
_entity_poly.pdbx_strand_id
1 'polypeptide(L)'
;MPTRTPSGTKGLIKRHVRGCPNDRTTPTKCGCEWRGRYKRQEVGLAKWAGVTVNPKLIGPAREVFARMITAIDGKSFDPAGEVAALGTEQRFHTLIDEYITSHVDTAGLDGAPLTSTGLRSSLKVIQTVAAGGTVLGMLTLEALVATPARIQNWLNAAQKDRAWKAKTWRYYYGNLYAICEWATMRKTNGVPRMVRNPMKEITPPTLGKYEQLGRIYEDLEDRLFAALETLNAPLHVPNGRAKLDQAQADAIRAEVAAGTAQKDVAATFGISPAVVCAIVAGTIWSPEKYTPSTKGDEMRRRLIASIDGGLRAGELMGIQLKMVDYRQPFKTADGGKGYVITLPPEVCKGGKTTGKSEQVYAGSPRFVAMLEARRDQLIRLYERRRLQFKTDKRNVGDAYLFGTEDGRPQKSFRRQYRKLYEAAGLVYGVDYGRDLGLVWHTTRHEYCSRIGEQSGGDVRLIKKAGRFKNLKTAEIYTHLRDRDMEAIAGVVNRRRA
;
A
#
# COMPACT_ATOMS: atom_id res chain seq x y z
N MET A 1 -42.67 4.62 32.41
CA MET A 1 -43.31 3.40 31.86
C MET A 1 -42.86 3.24 30.42
N PRO A 2 -42.33 2.07 29.98
CA PRO A 2 -41.98 1.89 28.58
C PRO A 2 -43.25 1.96 27.73
N THR A 3 -43.26 2.88 26.77
CA THR A 3 -44.32 3.02 25.78
C THR A 3 -44.51 1.69 25.05
N ARG A 4 -45.71 1.11 25.15
CA ARG A 4 -46.10 -0.09 24.41
C ARG A 4 -45.82 0.16 22.92
N THR A 5 -45.08 -0.73 22.26
CA THR A 5 -44.82 -0.64 20.81
C THR A 5 -46.17 -0.57 20.06
N PRO A 6 -46.36 0.37 19.12
CA PRO A 6 -47.66 0.62 18.46
C PRO A 6 -48.21 -0.56 17.67
N SER A 7 -47.34 -1.48 17.26
CA SER A 7 -47.65 -2.50 16.25
C SER A 7 -48.77 -3.48 16.62
N GLY A 8 -49.02 -3.78 17.90
CA GLY A 8 -50.14 -4.63 18.33
C GLY A 8 -50.20 -6.01 17.66
N THR A 9 -49.07 -6.51 17.12
CA THR A 9 -49.01 -7.78 16.39
C THR A 9 -48.87 -8.96 17.34
N LYS A 10 -49.53 -10.09 17.03
CA LYS A 10 -49.55 -11.30 17.89
C LYS A 10 -48.44 -12.30 17.59
N GLY A 11 -47.34 -11.85 16.97
CA GLY A 11 -46.22 -12.71 16.57
C GLY A 11 -46.43 -13.48 15.25
N LEU A 12 -45.47 -14.35 14.94
CA LEU A 12 -45.51 -15.26 13.79
C LEU A 12 -46.53 -16.38 14.01
N ILE A 13 -47.37 -16.63 13.01
CA ILE A 13 -48.38 -17.68 13.03
C ILE A 13 -48.29 -18.55 11.78
N LYS A 14 -48.76 -19.80 11.90
CA LYS A 14 -48.98 -20.69 10.76
C LYS A 14 -50.42 -21.18 10.77
N ARG A 15 -51.08 -21.06 9.62
CA ARG A 15 -52.38 -21.71 9.41
C ARG A 15 -52.14 -23.02 8.67
N HIS A 16 -52.36 -24.13 9.37
CA HIS A 16 -52.22 -25.45 8.78
C HIS A 16 -53.37 -25.73 7.82
N VAL A 17 -53.04 -26.16 6.60
CA VAL A 17 -54.04 -26.62 5.62
C VAL A 17 -54.62 -27.97 6.05
N ARG A 18 -55.84 -28.29 5.59
CA ARG A 18 -56.47 -29.59 5.84
C ARG A 18 -55.57 -30.70 5.28
N GLY A 19 -55.18 -31.67 6.10
CA GLY A 19 -54.22 -32.72 5.74
C GLY A 19 -52.75 -32.41 6.06
N CYS A 20 -52.46 -31.30 6.76
CA CYS A 20 -51.10 -31.01 7.23
C CYS A 20 -50.63 -32.08 8.24
N PRO A 21 -49.46 -32.72 8.06
CA PRO A 21 -48.97 -33.81 8.91
C PRO A 21 -48.42 -33.34 10.27
N ASN A 22 -48.58 -32.06 10.60
CA ASN A 22 -48.01 -31.45 11.80
C ASN A 22 -49.11 -31.21 12.85
N ASP A 23 -48.90 -31.75 14.04
CA ASP A 23 -49.81 -31.78 15.20
C ASP A 23 -49.85 -30.47 16.00
N ARG A 24 -49.40 -29.35 15.40
CA ARG A 24 -49.32 -28.00 15.99
C ARG A 24 -48.23 -27.79 17.04
N THR A 25 -47.38 -28.78 17.33
CA THR A 25 -46.31 -28.65 18.35
C THR A 25 -45.02 -28.01 17.81
N THR A 26 -44.66 -28.27 16.54
CA THR A 26 -43.39 -27.79 15.95
C THR A 26 -43.61 -27.09 14.60
N PRO A 27 -43.71 -25.75 14.55
CA PRO A 27 -44.10 -25.01 13.34
C PRO A 27 -43.21 -25.24 12.10
N THR A 28 -41.96 -25.63 12.28
CA THR A 28 -40.96 -25.83 11.20
C THR A 28 -41.07 -27.18 10.46
N LYS A 29 -41.86 -28.14 10.96
CA LYS A 29 -42.00 -29.48 10.34
C LYS A 29 -42.99 -29.54 9.17
N CYS A 30 -43.70 -28.45 8.87
CA CYS A 30 -44.69 -28.42 7.78
C CYS A 30 -44.39 -27.37 6.71
N GLY A 31 -44.88 -27.62 5.49
CA GLY A 31 -44.83 -26.70 4.35
C GLY A 31 -45.80 -25.52 4.42
N CYS A 32 -46.63 -25.41 5.46
CA CYS A 32 -47.58 -24.31 5.59
C CYS A 32 -46.87 -22.97 5.74
N GLU A 33 -47.37 -21.96 5.02
CA GLU A 33 -46.78 -20.62 4.97
C GLU A 33 -46.76 -19.92 6.33
N TRP A 34 -45.78 -19.03 6.49
CA TRP A 34 -45.68 -18.14 7.64
C TRP A 34 -46.54 -16.90 7.43
N ARG A 35 -47.29 -16.51 8.47
CA ARG A 35 -48.19 -15.36 8.47
C ARG A 35 -47.87 -14.44 9.65
N GLY A 36 -48.07 -13.13 9.45
CA GLY A 36 -48.14 -12.14 10.52
C GLY A 36 -49.58 -11.74 10.78
N ARG A 37 -49.91 -11.33 12.01
CA ARG A 37 -51.23 -10.78 12.35
C ARG A 37 -51.13 -9.31 12.71
N TYR A 38 -51.89 -8.48 12.01
CA TYR A 38 -52.06 -7.06 12.33
C TYR A 38 -53.55 -6.71 12.29
N LYS A 39 -54.04 -6.04 13.33
CA LYS A 39 -55.48 -5.85 13.57
C LYS A 39 -56.23 -7.20 13.46
N ARG A 40 -57.34 -7.25 12.72
CA ARG A 40 -58.16 -8.47 12.50
C ARG A 40 -57.77 -9.23 11.22
N GLN A 41 -56.61 -8.95 10.62
CA GLN A 41 -56.17 -9.56 9.36
C GLN A 41 -54.91 -10.42 9.56
N GLU A 42 -54.84 -11.51 8.80
CA GLU A 42 -53.67 -12.39 8.72
C GLU A 42 -53.03 -12.26 7.35
N VAL A 43 -51.73 -11.98 7.34
CA VAL A 43 -50.98 -11.58 6.15
C VAL A 43 -49.91 -12.62 5.89
N GLY A 44 -49.95 -13.27 4.73
CA GLY A 44 -48.93 -14.23 4.31
C GLY A 44 -47.61 -13.51 4.03
N LEU A 45 -46.57 -13.81 4.80
CA LEU A 45 -45.32 -13.03 4.77
C LEU A 45 -44.59 -13.14 3.44
N ALA A 46 -44.56 -14.33 2.83
CA ALA A 46 -43.96 -14.53 1.51
C ALA A 46 -44.67 -13.70 0.44
N LYS A 47 -46.01 -13.74 0.43
CA LYS A 47 -46.84 -13.00 -0.53
C LYS A 47 -46.74 -11.50 -0.31
N TRP A 48 -46.82 -11.05 0.94
CA TRP A 48 -46.76 -9.64 1.30
C TRP A 48 -45.42 -9.02 0.89
N ALA A 49 -44.31 -9.68 1.20
CA ALA A 49 -42.97 -9.18 0.88
C ALA A 49 -42.49 -9.43 -0.55
N GLY A 50 -43.26 -10.15 -1.38
CA GLY A 50 -42.84 -10.53 -2.73
C GLY A 50 -41.56 -11.39 -2.78
N VAL A 51 -41.24 -12.12 -1.70
CA VAL A 51 -40.03 -12.95 -1.60
C VAL A 51 -40.36 -14.40 -1.22
N THR A 52 -39.53 -15.33 -1.67
CA THR A 52 -39.65 -16.74 -1.28
C THR A 52 -39.18 -16.94 0.15
N VAL A 53 -40.11 -17.18 1.08
CA VAL A 53 -39.81 -17.56 2.47
C VAL A 53 -39.94 -19.07 2.61
N ASN A 54 -38.84 -19.77 2.89
CA ASN A 54 -38.88 -21.20 3.12
C ASN A 54 -39.80 -21.52 4.32
N PRO A 55 -40.93 -22.24 4.14
CA PRO A 55 -41.86 -22.53 5.22
C PRO A 55 -41.23 -23.33 6.36
N LYS A 56 -40.19 -24.13 6.12
CA LYS A 56 -39.56 -24.97 7.14
C LYS A 56 -38.54 -24.22 8.02
N LEU A 57 -38.17 -22.99 7.67
CA LEU A 57 -37.18 -22.20 8.42
C LEU A 57 -37.85 -20.98 9.07
N ILE A 58 -37.67 -20.83 10.39
CA ILE A 58 -38.24 -19.68 11.13
C ILE A 58 -37.42 -18.40 10.95
N GLY A 59 -36.12 -18.49 10.69
CA GLY A 59 -35.21 -17.35 10.53
C GLY A 59 -35.66 -16.37 9.44
N PRO A 60 -35.79 -16.80 8.18
CA PRO A 60 -36.25 -15.94 7.08
C PRO A 60 -37.65 -15.34 7.34
N ALA A 61 -38.54 -16.10 7.98
CA ALA A 61 -39.87 -15.60 8.35
C ALA A 61 -39.80 -14.49 9.42
N ARG A 62 -38.89 -14.60 10.39
CA ARG A 62 -38.65 -13.55 11.39
C ARG A 62 -38.12 -12.27 10.76
N GLU A 63 -37.23 -12.38 9.78
CA GLU A 63 -36.69 -11.20 9.07
C GLU A 63 -37.80 -10.45 8.32
N VAL A 64 -38.65 -11.16 7.58
CA VAL A 64 -39.79 -10.54 6.88
C VAL A 64 -40.82 -9.97 7.87
N PHE A 65 -41.08 -10.68 8.97
CA PHE A 65 -41.99 -10.20 10.01
C PHE A 65 -41.47 -8.96 10.74
N ALA A 66 -40.16 -8.83 10.95
CA ALA A 66 -39.56 -7.62 11.50
C ALA A 66 -39.78 -6.42 10.55
N ARG A 67 -39.65 -6.61 9.23
CA ARG A 67 -39.99 -5.56 8.24
C ARG A 67 -41.46 -5.18 8.27
N MET A 68 -42.35 -6.15 8.41
CA MET A 68 -43.78 -5.91 8.59
C MET A 68 -44.07 -5.07 9.85
N ILE A 69 -43.43 -5.36 10.98
CA ILE A 69 -43.54 -4.55 12.21
C ILE A 69 -43.06 -3.12 11.95
N THR A 70 -41.90 -2.94 11.31
CA THR A 70 -41.37 -1.62 10.97
C THR A 70 -42.33 -0.84 10.06
N ALA A 71 -42.95 -1.48 9.06
CA ALA A 71 -43.93 -0.82 8.20
C ALA A 71 -45.20 -0.41 8.96
N ILE A 72 -45.64 -1.20 9.93
CA ILE A 72 -46.79 -0.88 10.79
C ILE A 72 -46.46 0.31 11.69
N ASP A 73 -45.32 0.25 12.38
CA ASP A 73 -44.89 1.31 13.30
C ASP A 73 -44.59 2.61 12.53
N GLY A 74 -44.10 2.51 11.29
CA GLY A 74 -43.88 3.61 10.35
C GLY A 74 -45.13 4.11 9.61
N LYS A 75 -46.32 3.55 9.91
CA LYS A 75 -47.60 3.86 9.25
C LYS A 75 -47.61 3.70 7.72
N SER A 76 -46.70 2.91 7.16
CA SER A 76 -46.59 2.60 5.73
C SER A 76 -47.08 1.20 5.36
N PHE A 77 -47.66 0.47 6.32
CA PHE A 77 -48.14 -0.89 6.10
C PHE A 77 -49.40 -0.95 5.21
N ASP A 78 -49.34 -1.73 4.14
CA ASP A 78 -50.47 -2.12 3.30
C ASP A 78 -50.65 -3.65 3.33
N PRO A 79 -51.84 -4.19 3.63
CA PRO A 79 -52.10 -5.62 3.58
C PRO A 79 -52.02 -6.24 2.17
N ALA A 80 -52.15 -5.46 1.10
CA ALA A 80 -52.03 -5.95 -0.28
C ALA A 80 -50.59 -6.32 -0.68
N GLY A 81 -49.60 -5.74 -0.01
CA GLY A 81 -48.18 -5.97 -0.28
C GLY A 81 -47.28 -5.02 0.52
N GLU A 82 -46.00 -5.33 0.61
CA GLU A 82 -45.00 -4.47 1.24
C GLU A 82 -44.87 -3.21 0.38
N VAL A 83 -45.51 -2.11 0.82
CA VAL A 83 -45.26 -0.78 0.26
C VAL A 83 -43.82 -0.45 0.61
N ALA A 84 -43.00 -0.31 -0.42
CA ALA A 84 -41.61 0.09 -0.27
C ALA A 84 -41.55 1.34 0.61
N ALA A 85 -40.91 1.20 1.79
CA ALA A 85 -40.60 2.36 2.60
C ALA A 85 -39.88 3.37 1.70
N LEU A 86 -40.35 4.62 1.72
CA LEU A 86 -39.74 5.73 0.98
C LEU A 86 -38.25 5.84 1.41
N GLY A 87 -37.36 5.29 0.58
CA GLY A 87 -35.96 5.04 0.92
C GLY A 87 -35.47 3.77 0.22
N THR A 88 -35.24 3.90 -1.09
CA THR A 88 -34.61 3.01 -2.07
C THR A 88 -34.10 1.62 -1.61
N GLU A 89 -34.45 0.56 -2.34
CA GLU A 89 -33.77 -0.76 -2.35
C GLU A 89 -32.28 -0.72 -2.80
N GLN A 90 -31.64 0.46 -2.72
CA GLN A 90 -30.29 0.69 -3.17
C GLN A 90 -29.35 -0.26 -2.43
N ARG A 91 -28.66 -1.08 -3.22
CA ARG A 91 -27.63 -1.98 -2.72
C ARG A 91 -26.36 -1.20 -2.49
N PHE A 92 -25.59 -1.62 -1.50
CA PHE A 92 -24.35 -0.95 -1.12
C PHE A 92 -23.33 -0.92 -2.25
N HIS A 93 -23.28 -1.95 -3.10
CA HIS A 93 -22.38 -1.94 -4.25
C HIS A 93 -22.68 -0.78 -5.21
N THR A 94 -23.95 -0.46 -5.45
CA THR A 94 -24.37 0.66 -6.30
C THR A 94 -23.90 1.99 -5.72
N LEU A 95 -24.02 2.17 -4.40
CA LEU A 95 -23.50 3.34 -3.71
C LEU A 95 -21.97 3.44 -3.84
N ILE A 96 -21.26 2.31 -3.75
CA ILE A 96 -19.80 2.26 -3.94
C ILE A 96 -19.42 2.64 -5.38
N ASP A 97 -20.14 2.14 -6.39
CA ASP A 97 -19.89 2.48 -7.79
C ASP A 97 -20.10 3.97 -8.05
N GLU A 98 -21.16 4.55 -7.49
CA GLU A 98 -21.40 6.00 -7.54
C GLU A 98 -20.30 6.80 -6.83
N TYR A 99 -19.83 6.32 -5.68
CA TYR A 99 -18.73 6.94 -4.95
C TYR A 99 -17.43 6.89 -5.76
N ILE A 100 -17.12 5.76 -6.41
CA ILE A 100 -15.97 5.62 -7.31
C ILE A 100 -16.09 6.63 -8.45
N THR A 101 -17.22 6.67 -9.14
CA THR A 101 -17.42 7.60 -10.25
C THR A 101 -17.25 9.05 -9.78
N SER A 102 -17.92 9.44 -8.69
CA SER A 102 -17.93 10.83 -8.21
C SER A 102 -16.63 11.29 -7.55
N HIS A 103 -15.92 10.43 -6.81
CA HIS A 103 -14.78 10.83 -5.97
C HIS A 103 -13.44 10.24 -6.44
N VAL A 104 -13.45 9.17 -7.24
CA VAL A 104 -12.23 8.57 -7.78
C VAL A 104 -12.03 8.98 -9.23
N ASP A 105 -13.09 8.97 -10.04
CA ASP A 105 -12.98 9.22 -11.47
C ASP A 105 -13.18 10.70 -11.81
N THR A 106 -14.15 11.40 -11.19
CA THR A 106 -14.37 12.83 -11.42
C THR A 106 -13.33 13.71 -10.69
N ALA A 107 -12.88 13.35 -9.50
CA ALA A 107 -11.81 14.08 -8.79
C ALA A 107 -10.43 13.96 -9.47
N GLY A 108 -10.30 13.07 -10.47
CA GLY A 108 -9.15 13.01 -11.37
C GLY A 108 -9.11 14.11 -12.43
N LEU A 109 -10.17 14.93 -12.55
CA LEU A 109 -10.26 16.02 -13.53
C LEU A 109 -9.61 17.34 -13.06
N ASP A 110 -9.34 17.51 -11.76
CA ASP A 110 -8.65 18.69 -11.20
C ASP A 110 -7.11 18.53 -11.09
N GLY A 111 -6.52 17.76 -12.01
CA GLY A 111 -5.06 17.77 -12.24
C GLY A 111 -4.19 16.99 -11.24
N ALA A 112 -4.78 16.30 -10.27
CA ALA A 112 -4.06 15.36 -9.42
C ALA A 112 -4.75 13.99 -9.44
N PRO A 113 -4.24 12.98 -10.16
CA PRO A 113 -4.72 11.61 -9.96
C PRO A 113 -4.42 11.25 -8.51
N LEU A 114 -5.46 11.27 -7.66
CA LEU A 114 -5.37 10.69 -6.33
C LEU A 114 -4.90 9.25 -6.54
N THR A 115 -3.71 8.98 -6.01
CA THR A 115 -3.08 7.67 -5.99
C THR A 115 -4.03 6.66 -5.35
N SER A 116 -4.87 6.02 -6.15
CA SER A 116 -5.96 5.20 -5.60
C SER A 116 -6.19 3.93 -6.43
N THR A 117 -5.17 3.46 -7.16
CA THR A 117 -5.10 2.05 -7.56
C THR A 117 -5.37 1.14 -6.34
N GLY A 118 -5.00 1.59 -5.13
CA GLY A 118 -5.39 0.97 -3.85
C GLY A 118 -6.84 1.21 -3.39
N LEU A 119 -7.40 2.43 -3.54
CA LEU A 119 -8.78 2.71 -3.10
C LEU A 119 -9.78 1.95 -3.96
N ARG A 120 -9.74 2.10 -5.29
CA ARG A 120 -10.63 1.35 -6.20
C ARG A 120 -10.54 -0.15 -5.96
N SER A 121 -9.33 -0.69 -5.80
CA SER A 121 -9.14 -2.12 -5.49
C SER A 121 -9.71 -2.50 -4.13
N SER A 122 -9.56 -1.66 -3.10
CA SER A 122 -10.14 -1.92 -1.78
C SER A 122 -11.67 -1.82 -1.75
N LEU A 123 -12.24 -0.90 -2.52
CA LEU A 123 -13.69 -0.77 -2.65
C LEU A 123 -14.29 -1.98 -3.38
N LYS A 124 -13.60 -2.49 -4.42
CA LYS A 124 -13.97 -3.76 -5.07
C LYS A 124 -13.94 -4.95 -4.11
N VAL A 125 -12.99 -4.98 -3.17
CA VAL A 125 -12.96 -6.02 -2.12
C VAL A 125 -14.20 -5.93 -1.23
N ILE A 126 -14.62 -4.73 -0.83
CA ILE A 126 -15.85 -4.51 -0.06
C ILE A 126 -17.09 -4.96 -0.85
N GLN A 127 -17.12 -4.72 -2.16
CA GLN A 127 -18.25 -5.09 -3.02
C GLN A 127 -18.41 -6.60 -3.20
N THR A 128 -17.31 -7.32 -3.41
CA THR A 128 -17.34 -8.67 -4.00
C THR A 128 -16.92 -9.79 -3.05
N VAL A 129 -16.18 -9.48 -1.98
CA VAL A 129 -15.65 -10.53 -1.09
C VAL A 129 -16.68 -10.91 -0.05
N ALA A 130 -17.07 -12.19 -0.08
CA ALA A 130 -17.77 -12.83 1.01
C ALA A 130 -16.79 -13.08 2.16
N ALA A 131 -17.11 -12.56 3.35
CA ALA A 131 -16.38 -12.89 4.58
C ALA A 131 -17.40 -13.14 5.69
N GLY A 132 -17.22 -14.22 6.45
CA GLY A 132 -18.20 -14.64 7.46
C GLY A 132 -19.60 -14.90 6.89
N GLY A 133 -19.67 -15.42 5.66
CA GLY A 133 -20.94 -15.72 4.96
C GLY A 133 -21.71 -14.50 4.43
N THR A 134 -21.15 -13.30 4.54
CA THR A 134 -21.82 -12.05 4.12
C THR A 134 -21.03 -11.37 3.00
N VAL A 135 -21.71 -10.92 1.95
CA VAL A 135 -21.16 -9.97 0.97
C VAL A 135 -21.75 -8.59 1.26
N LEU A 136 -20.95 -7.67 1.82
CA LEU A 136 -21.46 -6.35 2.22
C LEU A 136 -22.08 -5.57 1.05
N GLY A 137 -21.50 -5.68 -0.15
CA GLY A 137 -22.03 -5.04 -1.35
C GLY A 137 -23.46 -5.44 -1.73
N MET A 138 -23.94 -6.60 -1.26
CA MET A 138 -25.30 -7.09 -1.53
C MET A 138 -26.34 -6.65 -0.49
N LEU A 139 -25.91 -6.03 0.61
CA LEU A 139 -26.84 -5.49 1.60
C LEU A 139 -27.47 -4.19 1.08
N THR A 140 -28.71 -3.92 1.47
CA THR A 140 -29.31 -2.59 1.25
C THR A 140 -28.72 -1.59 2.24
N LEU A 141 -28.85 -0.30 1.95
CA LEU A 141 -28.35 0.75 2.85
C LEU A 141 -29.04 0.70 4.23
N GLU A 142 -30.33 0.39 4.26
CA GLU A 142 -31.13 0.24 5.49
C GLU A 142 -30.63 -0.94 6.32
N ALA A 143 -30.32 -2.08 5.67
CA ALA A 143 -29.80 -3.26 6.35
C ALA A 143 -28.42 -2.99 6.98
N LEU A 144 -27.59 -2.17 6.33
CA LEU A 144 -26.30 -1.72 6.87
C LEU A 144 -26.49 -0.79 8.09
N VAL A 145 -27.43 0.15 8.02
CA VAL A 145 -27.74 1.05 9.15
C VAL A 145 -28.32 0.30 10.35
N ALA A 146 -29.19 -0.68 10.09
CA ALA A 146 -29.87 -1.45 11.13
C ALA A 146 -28.95 -2.46 11.83
N THR A 147 -27.87 -2.91 11.17
CA THR A 147 -27.01 -3.98 11.69
C THR A 147 -25.51 -3.67 11.61
N PRO A 148 -24.98 -2.69 12.36
CA PRO A 148 -23.54 -2.39 12.38
C PRO A 148 -22.67 -3.60 12.75
N ALA A 149 -23.18 -4.51 13.57
CA ALA A 149 -22.52 -5.77 13.92
C ALA A 149 -22.19 -6.65 12.68
N ARG A 150 -23.00 -6.62 11.61
CA ARG A 150 -22.71 -7.35 10.37
C ARG A 150 -21.47 -6.80 9.67
N ILE A 151 -21.25 -5.49 9.73
CA ILE A 151 -20.07 -4.85 9.15
C ILE A 151 -18.82 -5.19 9.95
N GLN A 152 -18.91 -5.14 11.29
CA GLN A 152 -17.79 -5.55 12.16
C GLN A 152 -17.44 -7.04 11.97
N ASN A 153 -18.44 -7.92 11.89
CA ASN A 153 -18.22 -9.34 11.64
C ASN A 153 -17.56 -9.59 10.28
N TRP A 154 -17.99 -8.87 9.23
CA TRP A 154 -17.33 -8.95 7.93
C TRP A 154 -15.87 -8.48 8.00
N LEU A 155 -15.58 -7.35 8.67
CA LEU A 155 -14.21 -6.84 8.84
C LEU A 155 -13.31 -7.84 9.59
N ASN A 156 -13.82 -8.45 10.67
CA ASN A 156 -13.10 -9.42 11.47
C ASN A 156 -12.90 -10.75 10.72
N ALA A 157 -13.91 -11.22 9.98
CA ALA A 157 -13.79 -12.41 9.15
C ALA A 157 -12.80 -12.18 8.01
N ALA A 158 -12.90 -11.05 7.30
CA ALA A 158 -11.97 -10.70 6.23
C ALA A 158 -10.53 -10.56 6.76
N GLN A 159 -10.37 -10.09 7.99
CA GLN A 159 -9.08 -10.04 8.65
C GLN A 159 -8.48 -11.43 8.83
N LYS A 160 -9.27 -12.39 9.29
CA LYS A 160 -8.84 -13.78 9.46
C LYS A 160 -8.56 -14.45 8.11
N ASP A 161 -9.52 -14.37 7.18
CA ASP A 161 -9.47 -15.06 5.89
C ASP A 161 -8.32 -14.57 5.00
N ARG A 162 -7.97 -13.28 5.11
CA ARG A 162 -6.95 -12.63 4.28
C ARG A 162 -5.68 -12.26 5.06
N ALA A 163 -5.54 -12.75 6.29
CA ALA A 163 -4.44 -12.46 7.19
C ALA A 163 -4.11 -10.95 7.29
N TRP A 164 -5.15 -10.10 7.40
CA TRP A 164 -4.94 -8.66 7.50
C TRP A 164 -4.33 -8.29 8.87
N LYS A 165 -3.30 -7.44 8.82
CA LYS A 165 -2.82 -6.75 10.02
C LYS A 165 -3.83 -5.67 10.45
N ALA A 166 -3.78 -5.26 11.72
CA ALA A 166 -4.68 -4.24 12.30
C ALA A 166 -4.72 -2.93 11.49
N LYS A 167 -3.60 -2.55 10.86
CA LYS A 167 -3.54 -1.39 9.96
C LYS A 167 -4.39 -1.55 8.70
N THR A 168 -4.37 -2.73 8.09
CA THR A 168 -5.20 -3.03 6.92
C THR A 168 -6.67 -3.04 7.32
N TRP A 169 -7.01 -3.65 8.45
CA TRP A 169 -8.36 -3.57 9.03
C TRP A 169 -8.83 -2.11 9.16
N ARG A 170 -8.02 -1.24 9.78
CA ARG A 170 -8.34 0.19 9.94
C ARG A 170 -8.47 0.94 8.63
N TYR A 171 -7.69 0.55 7.61
CA TYR A 171 -7.81 1.13 6.27
C TYR A 171 -9.19 0.82 5.66
N TYR A 172 -9.64 -0.43 5.73
CA TYR A 172 -10.98 -0.80 5.26
C TYR A 172 -12.09 -0.15 6.09
N TYR A 173 -11.94 -0.10 7.41
CA TYR A 173 -12.84 0.65 8.29
C TYR A 173 -12.94 2.12 7.88
N GLY A 174 -11.81 2.80 7.61
CA GLY A 174 -11.80 4.20 7.19
C GLY A 174 -12.49 4.42 5.84
N ASN A 175 -12.32 3.52 4.88
CA ASN A 175 -13.01 3.59 3.60
C ASN A 175 -14.53 3.40 3.75
N LEU A 176 -14.95 2.41 4.55
CA LEU A 176 -16.37 2.20 4.87
C LEU A 176 -16.97 3.42 5.59
N TYR A 177 -16.24 3.98 6.56
CA TYR A 177 -16.66 5.18 7.27
C TYR A 177 -16.88 6.35 6.32
N ALA A 178 -15.94 6.60 5.41
CA ALA A 178 -16.03 7.70 4.45
C ALA A 178 -17.22 7.54 3.50
N ILE A 179 -17.46 6.34 2.96
CA ILE A 179 -18.59 6.07 2.05
C ILE A 179 -19.94 6.21 2.78
N CYS A 180 -20.05 5.66 3.99
CA CYS A 180 -21.28 5.78 4.77
C CYS A 180 -21.53 7.24 5.19
N GLU A 181 -20.50 8.00 5.57
CA GLU A 181 -20.65 9.42 5.87
C GLU A 181 -21.08 10.19 4.62
N TRP A 182 -20.47 9.91 3.46
CA TRP A 182 -20.88 10.50 2.18
C TRP A 182 -22.36 10.22 1.85
N ALA A 183 -22.83 9.00 2.11
CA ALA A 183 -24.24 8.63 1.90
C ALA A 183 -25.21 9.32 2.86
N THR A 184 -24.78 9.70 4.07
CA THR A 184 -25.60 10.52 4.98
C THR A 184 -25.73 11.97 4.51
N MET A 185 -24.77 12.47 3.72
CA MET A 185 -24.81 13.83 3.17
C MET A 185 -25.54 13.89 1.83
N ARG A 186 -25.46 12.82 1.02
CA ARG A 186 -26.12 12.78 -0.29
C ARG A 186 -27.62 12.56 -0.15
N LYS A 187 -28.39 13.40 -0.83
CA LYS A 187 -29.84 13.33 -0.87
C LYS A 187 -30.32 12.76 -2.20
N THR A 188 -31.33 11.90 -2.15
CA THR A 188 -32.15 11.49 -3.29
C THR A 188 -33.55 11.99 -3.00
N ASN A 189 -34.14 12.78 -3.91
CA ASN A 189 -35.45 13.41 -3.70
C ASN A 189 -35.55 14.18 -2.37
N GLY A 190 -34.48 14.88 -1.98
CA GLY A 190 -34.44 15.67 -0.74
C GLY A 190 -34.17 14.88 0.55
N VAL A 191 -34.14 13.55 0.50
CA VAL A 191 -33.92 12.67 1.67
C VAL A 191 -32.49 12.10 1.64
N PRO A 192 -31.74 12.13 2.76
CA PRO A 192 -30.46 11.45 2.87
C PRO A 192 -30.54 9.96 2.51
N ARG A 193 -29.57 9.45 1.75
CA ARG A 193 -29.54 8.02 1.36
C ARG A 193 -29.28 7.08 2.51
N MET A 194 -28.62 7.57 3.56
CA MET A 194 -28.53 6.88 4.85
C MET A 194 -28.95 7.84 5.96
N VAL A 195 -29.81 7.39 6.86
CA VAL A 195 -30.25 8.20 8.01
C VAL A 195 -29.14 8.48 9.02
N ARG A 196 -28.12 7.61 9.08
CA ARG A 196 -26.93 7.76 9.93
C ARG A 196 -25.79 6.87 9.44
N ASN A 197 -24.57 7.12 9.92
CA ASN A 197 -23.39 6.32 9.60
C ASN A 197 -23.22 5.14 10.61
N PRO A 198 -23.43 3.88 10.19
CA PRO A 198 -23.31 2.71 11.08
C PRO A 198 -21.89 2.46 11.58
N MET A 199 -20.86 3.00 10.89
CA MET A 199 -19.47 2.83 11.30
C MET A 199 -19.15 3.53 12.62
N LYS A 200 -19.96 4.52 13.04
CA LYS A 200 -19.79 5.22 14.32
C LYS A 200 -20.01 4.31 15.54
N GLU A 201 -20.69 3.17 15.37
CA GLU A 201 -20.91 2.17 16.43
C GLU A 201 -19.82 1.08 16.49
N ILE A 202 -18.90 1.07 15.52
CA ILE A 202 -17.87 0.06 15.37
C ILE A 202 -16.58 0.61 15.96
N THR A 203 -16.06 -0.02 17.00
CA THR A 203 -14.80 0.41 17.61
C THR A 203 -13.61 -0.20 16.86
N PRO A 204 -12.72 0.60 16.25
CA PRO A 204 -11.54 0.08 15.59
C PRO A 204 -10.52 -0.46 16.60
N PRO A 205 -9.81 -1.56 16.30
CA PRO A 205 -8.78 -2.08 17.20
C PRO A 205 -7.69 -1.04 17.41
N THR A 206 -7.16 -0.94 18.63
CA THR A 206 -6.03 -0.07 18.94
C THR A 206 -4.83 -0.52 18.11
N LEU A 207 -4.21 0.40 17.38
CA LEU A 207 -2.91 0.10 16.77
C LEU A 207 -1.89 0.02 17.90
N GLY A 208 -1.17 -1.08 17.98
CA GLY A 208 0.06 -1.12 18.78
C GLY A 208 0.95 0.05 18.40
N LYS A 209 1.77 0.54 19.34
CA LYS A 209 2.83 1.49 19.00
C LYS A 209 3.63 0.89 17.84
N TYR A 210 3.95 1.70 16.84
CA TYR A 210 4.84 1.25 15.77
C TYR A 210 6.12 0.73 16.44
N GLU A 211 6.49 -0.53 16.16
CA GLU A 211 7.86 -0.95 16.43
C GLU A 211 8.76 0.07 15.77
N GLN A 212 9.63 0.68 16.58
CA GLN A 212 10.49 1.76 16.13
C GLN A 212 11.36 1.23 14.99
N LEU A 213 11.34 1.92 13.85
CA LEU A 213 12.25 1.60 12.74
C LEU A 213 13.68 1.67 13.29
N GLY A 214 14.51 0.69 12.93
CA GLY A 214 15.92 0.69 13.30
C GLY A 214 16.61 1.97 12.83
N ARG A 215 17.57 2.47 13.60
CA ARG A 215 18.37 3.65 13.24
C ARG A 215 19.51 3.24 12.30
N ILE A 216 19.89 4.16 11.41
CA ILE A 216 21.12 4.03 10.62
C ILE A 216 22.22 4.75 11.39
N TYR A 217 22.88 4.03 12.28
CA TYR A 217 24.08 4.52 12.95
C TYR A 217 25.26 4.65 11.96
N GLU A 218 26.33 5.35 12.35
CA GLU A 218 27.49 5.61 11.49
C GLU A 218 28.13 4.31 10.99
N ASP A 219 28.27 3.30 11.84
CA ASP A 219 28.78 1.97 11.48
C ASP A 219 27.91 1.27 10.41
N LEU A 220 26.59 1.44 10.51
CA LEU A 220 25.65 0.90 9.55
C LEU A 220 25.70 1.68 8.23
N GLU A 221 25.84 3.00 8.27
CA GLU A 221 26.07 3.80 7.06
C GLU A 221 27.35 3.35 6.36
N ASP A 222 28.46 3.18 7.08
CA ASP A 222 29.73 2.73 6.54
C ASP A 222 29.62 1.33 5.91
N ARG A 223 28.94 0.40 6.59
CA ARG A 223 28.64 -0.94 6.02
C ARG A 223 27.82 -0.84 4.74
N LEU A 224 26.83 0.05 4.68
CA LEU A 224 26.04 0.26 3.47
C LEU A 224 26.92 0.81 2.34
N PHE A 225 27.82 1.75 2.61
CA PHE A 225 28.72 2.29 1.59
C PHE A 225 29.78 1.28 1.13
N ALA A 226 30.32 0.46 2.04
CA ALA A 226 31.24 -0.62 1.71
C ALA A 226 30.56 -1.69 0.84
N ALA A 227 29.30 -2.01 1.14
CA ALA A 227 28.53 -2.99 0.37
C ALA A 227 28.25 -2.57 -1.08
N LEU A 228 28.35 -1.28 -1.43
CA LEU A 228 28.12 -0.81 -2.81
C LEU A 228 29.07 -1.44 -3.81
N GLU A 229 30.32 -1.72 -3.43
CA GLU A 229 31.31 -2.34 -4.32
C GLU A 229 30.89 -3.76 -4.73
N THR A 230 30.28 -4.50 -3.81
CA THR A 230 29.74 -5.83 -4.11
C THR A 230 28.59 -5.80 -5.13
N LEU A 231 27.89 -4.67 -5.24
CA LEU A 231 26.82 -4.48 -6.24
C LEU A 231 27.38 -4.11 -7.62
N ASN A 232 28.62 -3.65 -7.69
CA ASN A 232 29.34 -3.42 -8.96
C ASN A 232 30.04 -4.71 -9.46
N ALA A 233 30.14 -5.73 -8.61
CA ALA A 233 30.73 -7.01 -8.98
C ALA A 233 30.11 -7.56 -10.29
N PRO A 234 30.92 -8.12 -11.20
CA PRO A 234 30.42 -8.71 -12.43
C PRO A 234 29.36 -9.76 -12.08
N LEU A 235 28.12 -9.54 -12.52
CA LEU A 235 27.06 -10.50 -12.25
C LEU A 235 27.33 -11.74 -13.09
N HIS A 236 27.74 -12.81 -12.41
CA HIS A 236 27.88 -14.16 -12.92
C HIS A 236 26.50 -14.80 -13.24
N VAL A 237 25.68 -14.12 -14.03
CA VAL A 237 24.39 -14.68 -14.43
C VAL A 237 24.27 -14.60 -15.93
N PRO A 238 24.87 -15.56 -16.67
CA PRO A 238 24.33 -15.91 -17.98
C PRO A 238 22.84 -16.19 -17.73
N ASN A 239 21.98 -15.33 -18.31
CA ASN A 239 20.51 -15.33 -18.26
C ASN A 239 19.91 -16.26 -17.19
N GLY A 240 19.29 -15.70 -16.13
CA GLY A 240 18.85 -16.34 -14.86
C GLY A 240 17.98 -17.63 -14.85
N ARG A 241 18.13 -18.48 -15.86
CA ARG A 241 17.75 -19.88 -15.99
C ARG A 241 18.98 -20.79 -16.21
N ALA A 242 20.20 -20.25 -16.27
CA ALA A 242 21.38 -21.07 -16.47
C ALA A 242 21.61 -22.00 -15.27
N LYS A 243 21.74 -23.30 -15.55
CA LYS A 243 21.92 -24.37 -14.55
C LYS A 243 23.36 -24.47 -14.01
N LEU A 244 24.30 -23.74 -14.60
CA LEU A 244 25.73 -23.85 -14.31
C LEU A 244 26.29 -22.57 -13.68
N ASP A 245 27.13 -22.73 -12.65
CA ASP A 245 27.96 -21.67 -12.06
C ASP A 245 29.36 -21.57 -12.71
N GLN A 246 30.22 -20.66 -12.20
CA GLN A 246 31.57 -20.44 -12.77
C GLN A 246 32.45 -21.65 -12.56
N ALA A 247 32.40 -22.26 -11.38
CA ALA A 247 33.24 -23.39 -11.01
C ALA A 247 32.93 -24.60 -11.89
N GLN A 248 31.65 -24.82 -12.21
CA GLN A 248 31.23 -25.85 -13.16
C GLN A 248 31.68 -25.54 -14.59
N ALA A 249 31.64 -24.27 -15.02
CA ALA A 249 32.19 -23.88 -16.32
C ALA A 249 33.71 -24.07 -16.40
N ASP A 250 34.44 -23.80 -15.32
CA ASP A 250 35.89 -23.99 -15.25
C ASP A 250 36.26 -25.48 -15.22
N ALA A 251 35.47 -26.32 -14.53
CA ALA A 251 35.61 -27.77 -14.56
C ALA A 251 35.39 -28.34 -15.97
N ILE A 252 34.36 -27.86 -16.69
CA ILE A 252 34.12 -28.24 -18.10
C ILE A 252 35.34 -27.91 -18.97
N ARG A 253 35.97 -26.73 -18.79
CA ARG A 253 37.19 -26.37 -19.53
C ARG A 253 38.34 -27.30 -19.21
N ALA A 254 38.54 -27.62 -17.93
CA ALA A 254 39.60 -28.50 -17.48
C ALA A 254 39.45 -29.92 -18.05
N GLU A 255 38.24 -30.49 -18.04
CA GLU A 255 37.98 -31.84 -18.58
C GLU A 255 38.21 -31.92 -20.08
N VAL A 256 37.76 -30.91 -20.83
CA VAL A 256 38.00 -30.86 -22.29
C VAL A 256 39.49 -30.64 -22.58
N ALA A 257 40.18 -29.80 -21.82
CA ALA A 257 41.63 -29.60 -21.94
C ALA A 257 42.44 -30.87 -21.59
N ALA A 258 41.93 -31.71 -20.69
CA ALA A 258 42.48 -33.02 -20.37
C ALA A 258 42.23 -34.09 -21.45
N GLY A 259 41.55 -33.74 -22.55
CA GLY A 259 41.31 -34.63 -23.70
C GLY A 259 39.96 -35.35 -23.68
N THR A 260 39.07 -35.05 -22.72
CA THR A 260 37.73 -35.64 -22.68
C THR A 260 36.88 -35.11 -23.83
N ALA A 261 36.18 -36.01 -24.54
CA ALA A 261 35.32 -35.60 -25.64
C ALA A 261 34.18 -34.71 -25.12
N GLN A 262 33.93 -33.58 -25.81
CA GLN A 262 32.92 -32.59 -25.37
C GLN A 262 31.50 -33.18 -25.24
N LYS A 263 31.19 -34.26 -25.98
CA LYS A 263 29.91 -34.98 -25.87
C LYS A 263 29.77 -35.68 -24.51
N ASP A 264 30.86 -36.22 -23.98
CA ASP A 264 30.85 -36.96 -22.71
C ASP A 264 30.81 -35.97 -21.55
N VAL A 265 31.59 -34.88 -21.62
CA VAL A 265 31.50 -33.75 -20.68
C VAL A 265 30.07 -33.18 -20.66
N ALA A 266 29.43 -33.03 -21.82
CA ALA A 266 28.05 -32.54 -21.89
C ALA A 266 27.06 -33.46 -21.14
N ALA A 267 27.23 -34.78 -21.24
CA ALA A 267 26.42 -35.76 -20.53
C ALA A 267 26.63 -35.69 -19.01
N THR A 268 27.89 -35.59 -18.57
CA THR A 268 28.26 -35.46 -17.14
C THR A 268 27.62 -34.24 -16.49
N PHE A 269 27.63 -33.09 -17.16
CA PHE A 269 27.11 -31.83 -16.62
C PHE A 269 25.62 -31.57 -16.95
N GLY A 270 24.95 -32.50 -17.65
CA GLY A 270 23.52 -32.37 -17.99
C GLY A 270 23.19 -31.18 -18.90
N ILE A 271 24.12 -30.84 -19.82
CA ILE A 271 24.00 -29.72 -20.76
C ILE A 271 24.18 -30.20 -22.21
N SER A 272 23.96 -29.32 -23.19
CA SER A 272 24.19 -29.66 -24.59
C SER A 272 25.67 -29.52 -24.97
N PRO A 273 26.19 -30.31 -25.94
CA PRO A 273 27.55 -30.15 -26.46
C PRO A 273 27.83 -28.74 -27.01
N ALA A 274 26.79 -28.06 -27.53
CA ALA A 274 26.90 -26.66 -27.97
C ALA A 274 27.24 -25.70 -26.82
N VAL A 275 26.70 -25.94 -25.61
CA VAL A 275 27.04 -25.17 -24.41
C VAL A 275 28.49 -25.46 -23.98
N VAL A 276 28.92 -26.72 -24.01
CA VAL A 276 30.34 -27.08 -23.74
C VAL A 276 31.27 -26.36 -24.71
N CYS A 277 31.01 -26.45 -26.02
CA CYS A 277 31.81 -25.79 -27.05
C CYS A 277 31.87 -24.26 -26.82
N ALA A 278 30.76 -23.62 -26.49
CA ALA A 278 30.71 -22.19 -26.22
C ALA A 278 31.43 -21.79 -24.91
N ILE A 279 31.43 -22.64 -23.87
CA ILE A 279 32.21 -22.44 -22.63
C ILE A 279 33.71 -22.53 -22.91
N VAL A 280 34.13 -23.55 -23.69
CA VAL A 280 35.52 -23.79 -24.09
C VAL A 280 36.03 -22.67 -24.99
N ALA A 281 35.22 -22.22 -25.96
CA ALA A 281 35.53 -21.10 -26.83
C ALA A 281 35.54 -19.72 -26.12
N GLY A 282 35.16 -19.67 -24.83
CA GLY A 282 35.11 -18.43 -24.06
C GLY A 282 34.09 -17.42 -24.60
N THR A 283 33.04 -17.88 -25.29
CA THR A 283 31.94 -17.02 -25.74
C THR A 283 30.90 -16.82 -24.64
N ILE A 284 30.80 -17.78 -23.70
CA ILE A 284 29.96 -17.75 -22.51
C ILE A 284 30.81 -18.12 -21.28
N TRP A 285 30.38 -17.70 -20.09
CA TRP A 285 31.11 -17.88 -18.82
C TRP A 285 32.56 -17.35 -18.83
N SER A 286 32.86 -16.29 -19.61
CA SER A 286 34.21 -15.71 -19.75
C SER A 286 34.38 -14.47 -18.86
N PRO A 287 35.17 -14.55 -17.76
CA PRO A 287 35.34 -13.44 -16.81
C PRO A 287 35.85 -12.15 -17.45
N GLU A 288 36.75 -12.27 -18.42
CA GLU A 288 37.37 -11.15 -19.13
C GLU A 288 36.38 -10.35 -19.99
N LYS A 289 35.29 -11.00 -20.44
CA LYS A 289 34.22 -10.36 -21.22
C LYS A 289 33.07 -9.86 -20.34
N TYR A 290 33.14 -10.07 -19.02
CA TYR A 290 32.09 -9.58 -18.13
C TYR A 290 32.19 -8.05 -18.01
N THR A 291 31.10 -7.38 -18.37
CA THR A 291 30.95 -5.97 -18.06
C THR A 291 30.60 -5.85 -16.58
N PRO A 292 31.39 -5.10 -15.76
CA PRO A 292 31.04 -4.83 -14.39
C PRO A 292 29.63 -4.25 -14.29
N SER A 293 28.91 -4.64 -13.24
CA SER A 293 27.64 -4.00 -12.99
C SER A 293 27.87 -2.56 -12.57
N THR A 294 26.97 -1.65 -12.92
CA THR A 294 27.03 -0.26 -12.47
C THR A 294 26.03 0.02 -11.35
N LYS A 295 25.50 -1.06 -10.73
CA LYS A 295 24.40 -0.95 -9.77
C LYS A 295 24.86 -0.41 -8.42
N GLY A 296 26.10 -0.64 -8.03
CA GLY A 296 26.73 0.01 -6.88
C GLY A 296 26.80 1.51 -7.07
N ASP A 297 27.28 1.99 -8.23
CA ASP A 297 27.39 3.43 -8.51
C ASP A 297 26.03 4.12 -8.53
N GLU A 298 25.05 3.50 -9.20
CA GLU A 298 23.66 3.95 -9.19
C GLU A 298 23.09 4.04 -7.77
N MET A 299 23.37 3.04 -6.92
CA MET A 299 22.92 3.00 -5.54
C MET A 299 23.65 3.98 -4.63
N ARG A 300 24.95 4.23 -4.87
CA ARG A 300 25.78 5.20 -4.14
C ARG A 300 25.13 6.58 -4.20
N ARG A 301 24.79 7.03 -5.42
CA ARG A 301 24.15 8.33 -5.64
C ARG A 301 22.80 8.44 -4.92
N ARG A 302 22.00 7.37 -4.97
CA ARG A 302 20.69 7.31 -4.29
C ARG A 302 20.82 7.35 -2.78
N LEU A 303 21.79 6.62 -2.23
CA LEU A 303 22.03 6.55 -0.78
C LEU A 303 22.46 7.92 -0.25
N ILE A 304 23.44 8.56 -0.90
CA ILE A 304 23.88 9.93 -0.62
C ILE A 304 22.69 10.89 -0.63
N ALA A 305 21.91 10.91 -1.71
CA ALA A 305 20.78 11.82 -1.85
C ALA A 305 19.66 11.59 -0.83
N SER A 306 19.48 10.36 -0.38
CA SER A 306 18.49 10.02 0.64
C SER A 306 18.95 10.34 2.07
N ILE A 307 20.21 10.05 2.43
CA ILE A 307 20.77 10.33 3.75
C ILE A 307 21.09 11.81 3.92
N ASP A 308 21.65 12.46 2.91
CA ASP A 308 22.16 13.84 3.01
C ASP A 308 21.12 14.88 2.53
N GLY A 309 20.11 14.46 1.75
CA GLY A 309 19.05 15.33 1.21
C GLY A 309 17.63 14.94 1.62
N GLY A 310 17.50 13.86 2.40
CA GLY A 310 16.22 13.32 2.83
C GLY A 310 15.33 12.83 1.70
N LEU A 311 15.82 12.64 0.46
CA LEU A 311 14.97 12.35 -0.70
C LEU A 311 14.21 11.02 -0.58
N ARG A 312 12.93 11.02 -0.97
CA ARG A 312 12.10 9.79 -1.00
C ARG A 312 12.48 8.94 -2.21
N ALA A 313 12.33 7.62 -2.10
CA ALA A 313 12.59 6.70 -3.22
C ALA A 313 11.84 7.08 -4.51
N GLY A 314 10.58 7.52 -4.40
CA GLY A 314 9.81 7.99 -5.54
C GLY A 314 10.29 9.31 -6.14
N GLU A 315 10.82 10.23 -5.31
CA GLU A 315 11.37 11.51 -5.75
C GLU A 315 12.65 11.30 -6.55
N LEU A 316 13.55 10.43 -6.06
CA LEU A 316 14.82 10.11 -6.73
C LEU A 316 14.61 9.69 -8.20
N MET A 317 13.55 8.93 -8.49
CA MET A 317 13.27 8.43 -9.83
C MET A 317 12.76 9.50 -10.80
N GLY A 318 12.31 10.66 -10.29
CA GLY A 318 11.80 11.76 -11.09
C GLY A 318 12.77 12.93 -11.26
N ILE A 319 13.88 12.97 -10.52
CA ILE A 319 14.81 14.10 -10.56
C ILE A 319 15.66 14.07 -11.84
N GLN A 320 15.55 15.15 -12.61
CA GLN A 320 16.32 15.38 -13.83
C GLN A 320 17.42 16.41 -13.58
N LEU A 321 18.44 16.40 -14.43
CA LEU A 321 19.59 17.29 -14.32
C LEU A 321 19.18 18.78 -14.30
N LYS A 322 18.20 19.17 -15.13
CA LYS A 322 17.67 20.54 -15.21
C LYS A 322 16.99 21.05 -13.94
N MET A 323 16.63 20.15 -13.01
CA MET A 323 15.95 20.50 -11.76
C MET A 323 16.91 21.01 -10.69
N VAL A 324 18.22 20.87 -10.90
CA VAL A 324 19.26 21.35 -9.99
C VAL A 324 19.77 22.70 -10.47
N ASP A 325 19.74 23.70 -9.59
CA ASP A 325 20.30 25.01 -9.89
C ASP A 325 21.82 25.00 -9.68
N TYR A 326 22.54 24.64 -10.75
CA TYR A 326 24.01 24.70 -10.77
C TYR A 326 24.55 26.12 -10.98
N ARG A 327 23.71 27.09 -11.34
CA ARG A 327 24.13 28.46 -11.68
C ARG A 327 24.24 29.34 -10.45
N GLN A 328 23.36 29.12 -9.47
CA GLN A 328 23.33 29.89 -8.23
C GLN A 328 23.52 28.97 -7.02
N PRO A 329 24.76 28.50 -6.77
CA PRO A 329 25.04 27.76 -5.55
C PRO A 329 24.84 28.66 -4.33
N PHE A 330 24.25 28.12 -3.26
CA PHE A 330 24.13 28.81 -1.99
C PHE A 330 25.36 28.54 -1.11
N LYS A 331 25.65 29.43 -0.17
CA LYS A 331 26.68 29.19 0.86
C LYS A 331 26.10 28.41 2.03
N THR A 332 26.73 27.32 2.41
CA THR A 332 26.37 26.54 3.60
C THR A 332 26.87 27.23 4.86
N ALA A 333 26.38 26.80 6.04
CA ALA A 333 26.71 27.43 7.31
C ALA A 333 28.21 27.37 7.66
N ASP A 334 28.90 26.33 7.19
CA ASP A 334 30.35 26.10 7.29
C ASP A 334 31.15 26.83 6.19
N GLY A 335 30.52 27.69 5.39
CA GLY A 335 31.18 28.43 4.31
C GLY A 335 31.41 27.63 3.03
N GLY A 336 30.98 26.37 2.99
CA GLY A 336 30.97 25.53 1.81
C GLY A 336 29.93 25.96 0.76
N LYS A 337 29.87 25.16 -0.31
CA LYS A 337 28.97 25.38 -1.46
C LYS A 337 27.84 24.36 -1.41
N GLY A 338 26.61 24.78 -1.71
CA GLY A 338 25.45 23.90 -1.83
C GLY A 338 24.59 24.20 -3.05
N TYR A 339 23.74 23.25 -3.43
CA TYR A 339 22.83 23.35 -4.58
C TYR A 339 21.36 23.17 -4.19
N VAL A 340 20.47 23.90 -4.85
CA VAL A 340 19.02 23.73 -4.69
C VAL A 340 18.48 22.80 -5.78
N ILE A 341 17.75 21.76 -5.36
CA ILE A 341 17.00 20.89 -6.25
C ILE A 341 15.52 21.27 -6.15
N THR A 342 14.93 21.72 -7.25
CA THR A 342 13.52 22.04 -7.33
C THR A 342 12.73 20.82 -7.78
N LEU A 343 11.91 20.26 -6.87
CA LEU A 343 11.03 19.14 -7.15
C LEU A 343 9.68 19.68 -7.62
N PRO A 344 9.31 19.51 -8.90
CA PRO A 344 8.02 19.96 -9.37
C PRO A 344 6.89 19.09 -8.80
N PRO A 345 5.63 19.58 -8.82
CA PRO A 345 4.49 18.93 -8.16
C PRO A 345 4.30 17.45 -8.54
N GLU A 346 4.56 17.11 -9.79
CA GLU A 346 4.43 15.75 -10.34
C GLU A 346 5.50 14.77 -9.81
N VAL A 347 6.62 15.27 -9.30
CA VAL A 347 7.72 14.47 -8.74
C VAL A 347 7.56 14.26 -7.24
N CYS A 348 7.13 15.28 -6.49
CA CYS A 348 7.05 15.22 -5.03
C CYS A 348 5.66 14.82 -4.51
N LYS A 349 5.64 14.00 -3.45
CA LYS A 349 4.36 13.50 -2.88
C LYS A 349 3.47 14.63 -2.36
N GLY A 350 4.07 15.65 -1.73
CA GLY A 350 3.34 16.79 -1.20
C GLY A 350 2.79 17.67 -2.32
N GLY A 351 3.61 17.97 -3.32
CA GLY A 351 3.25 18.72 -4.51
C GLY A 351 2.11 18.11 -5.31
N LYS A 352 2.03 16.77 -5.44
CA LYS A 352 0.87 16.11 -6.07
C LYS A 352 -0.46 16.45 -5.41
N THR A 353 -0.46 16.84 -4.14
CA THR A 353 -1.69 17.27 -3.44
C THR A 353 -1.87 18.78 -3.45
N THR A 354 -0.79 19.56 -3.50
CA THR A 354 -0.84 21.02 -3.29
C THR A 354 -0.63 21.83 -4.56
N GLY A 355 -0.21 21.21 -5.66
CA GLY A 355 0.21 21.88 -6.89
C GLY A 355 1.51 22.69 -6.75
N LYS A 356 2.21 22.60 -5.60
CA LYS A 356 3.40 23.42 -5.30
C LYS A 356 4.67 22.61 -5.43
N SER A 357 5.69 23.23 -6.03
CA SER A 357 7.05 22.69 -6.02
C SER A 357 7.62 22.66 -4.60
N GLU A 358 8.49 21.68 -4.35
CA GLU A 358 9.24 21.56 -3.10
C GLU A 358 10.74 21.78 -3.39
N GLN A 359 11.49 22.29 -2.41
CA GLN A 359 12.93 22.48 -2.56
C GLN A 359 13.71 21.49 -1.67
N VAL A 360 14.84 21.01 -2.19
CA VAL A 360 15.82 20.23 -1.45
C VAL A 360 17.15 20.96 -1.50
N TYR A 361 17.79 21.12 -0.34
CA TYR A 361 19.08 21.78 -0.22
C TYR A 361 20.16 20.71 -0.09
N ALA A 362 20.97 20.56 -1.13
CA ALA A 362 22.12 19.67 -1.15
C ALA A 362 23.36 20.44 -0.68
N GLY A 363 23.59 20.46 0.64
CA GLY A 363 24.67 21.22 1.27
C GLY A 363 25.86 20.39 1.75
N SER A 364 25.72 19.09 1.98
CA SER A 364 26.85 18.28 2.47
C SER A 364 27.93 18.15 1.38
N PRO A 365 29.23 18.17 1.73
CA PRO A 365 30.32 18.03 0.77
C PRO A 365 30.19 16.80 -0.14
N ARG A 366 29.82 15.65 0.45
CA ARG A 366 29.60 14.39 -0.30
C ARG A 366 28.49 14.51 -1.34
N PHE A 367 27.36 15.10 -0.98
CA PHE A 367 26.23 15.27 -1.90
C PHE A 367 26.57 16.26 -3.03
N VAL A 368 27.26 17.36 -2.72
CA VAL A 368 27.71 18.34 -3.71
C VAL A 368 28.66 17.71 -4.72
N ALA A 369 29.70 17.01 -4.24
CA ALA A 369 30.65 16.30 -5.10
C ALA A 369 29.95 15.26 -6.00
N MET A 370 28.97 14.52 -5.47
CA MET A 370 28.18 13.57 -6.24
C MET A 370 27.38 14.24 -7.36
N LEU A 371 26.73 15.38 -7.07
CA LEU A 371 25.96 16.13 -8.07
C LEU A 371 26.84 16.64 -9.21
N GLU A 372 28.00 17.20 -8.88
CA GLU A 372 28.96 17.72 -9.88
C GLU A 372 29.54 16.60 -10.73
N ALA A 373 30.05 15.53 -10.12
CA ALA A 373 30.58 14.38 -10.85
C ALA A 373 29.53 13.76 -11.78
N ARG A 374 28.27 13.67 -11.31
CA ARG A 374 27.17 13.13 -12.11
C ARG A 374 26.76 14.05 -13.26
N ARG A 375 26.75 15.38 -13.04
CA ARG A 375 26.52 16.36 -14.10
C ARG A 375 27.55 16.21 -15.21
N ASP A 376 28.83 16.18 -14.87
CA ASP A 376 29.92 16.10 -15.84
C ASP A 376 29.91 14.77 -16.60
N GLN A 377 29.57 13.68 -15.92
CA GLN A 377 29.39 12.38 -16.55
C GLN A 377 28.27 12.41 -17.60
N LEU A 378 27.11 12.98 -17.27
CA LEU A 378 25.95 13.05 -18.16
C LEU A 378 26.19 13.97 -19.36
N ILE A 379 26.87 15.11 -19.15
CA ILE A 379 27.27 16.02 -20.24
C ILE A 379 28.20 15.28 -21.22
N ARG A 380 29.26 14.63 -20.73
CA ARG A 380 30.19 13.88 -21.59
C ARG A 380 29.53 12.73 -22.33
N LEU A 381 28.57 12.03 -21.70
CA LEU A 381 27.80 10.97 -22.37
C LEU A 381 26.91 11.54 -23.48
N TYR A 382 26.29 12.69 -23.24
CA TYR A 382 25.44 13.35 -24.20
C TYR A 382 26.24 13.88 -25.40
N GLU A 383 27.38 14.54 -25.17
CA GLU A 383 28.26 15.03 -26.23
C GLU A 383 28.76 13.89 -27.12
N ARG A 384 29.20 12.77 -26.52
CA ARG A 384 29.59 11.57 -27.29
C ARG A 384 28.45 11.03 -28.15
N ARG A 385 27.23 10.94 -27.61
CA ARG A 385 26.06 10.48 -28.36
C ARG A 385 25.68 11.42 -29.49
N ARG A 386 25.75 12.73 -29.26
CA ARG A 386 25.46 13.74 -30.29
C ARG A 386 26.44 13.65 -31.47
N LEU A 387 27.72 13.36 -31.20
CA LEU A 387 28.72 13.11 -32.23
C LEU A 387 28.47 11.81 -33.00
N GLN A 388 28.04 10.75 -32.29
CA GLN A 388 27.79 9.43 -32.88
C GLN A 388 26.46 9.35 -33.66
N PHE A 389 25.43 10.06 -33.21
CA PHE A 389 24.08 10.02 -33.77
C PHE A 389 23.60 11.45 -34.05
N LYS A 390 23.78 11.91 -35.30
CA LYS A 390 23.37 13.26 -35.75
C LYS A 390 21.88 13.57 -35.54
N THR A 391 21.05 12.55 -35.29
CA THR A 391 19.60 12.66 -35.07
C THR A 391 19.16 12.59 -33.60
N ASP A 392 20.09 12.46 -32.64
CA ASP A 392 19.73 12.45 -31.21
C ASP A 392 19.28 13.85 -30.75
N LYS A 393 17.96 14.03 -30.60
CA LYS A 393 17.31 15.28 -30.21
C LYS A 393 17.11 15.44 -28.69
N ARG A 394 17.61 14.51 -27.87
CA ARG A 394 17.41 14.57 -26.41
C ARG A 394 18.08 15.81 -25.82
N ASN A 395 17.52 16.42 -24.77
CA ASN A 395 18.23 17.46 -24.04
C ASN A 395 19.00 16.83 -22.88
N VAL A 396 20.27 17.18 -22.68
CA VAL A 396 21.06 16.71 -21.53
C VAL A 396 20.39 17.06 -20.19
N GLY A 397 19.63 18.17 -20.15
CA GLY A 397 18.85 18.58 -18.99
C GLY A 397 17.75 17.58 -18.59
N ASP A 398 17.26 16.76 -19.54
CA ASP A 398 16.23 15.75 -19.28
C ASP A 398 16.79 14.42 -18.74
N ALA A 399 18.12 14.29 -18.66
CA ALA A 399 18.76 13.12 -18.11
C ALA A 399 18.43 12.95 -16.62
N TYR A 400 18.12 11.72 -16.23
CA TYR A 400 17.75 11.39 -14.85
C TYR A 400 19.00 11.26 -13.98
N LEU A 401 19.07 12.10 -12.94
CA LEU A 401 20.23 12.22 -12.07
C LEU A 401 20.51 10.91 -11.32
N PHE A 402 19.45 10.27 -10.81
CA PHE A 402 19.48 8.99 -10.09
C PHE A 402 18.96 7.81 -10.93
N GLY A 403 18.90 8.01 -12.25
CA GLY A 403 18.55 6.98 -13.23
C GLY A 403 19.68 5.97 -13.45
N THR A 404 19.66 5.31 -14.59
CA THR A 404 20.76 4.44 -15.05
C THR A 404 22.01 5.27 -15.33
N GLU A 405 23.18 4.62 -15.43
CA GLU A 405 24.44 5.34 -15.77
C GLU A 405 24.33 6.19 -17.02
N ASP A 406 23.54 5.76 -18.00
CA ASP A 406 23.36 6.44 -19.28
C ASP A 406 22.24 7.50 -19.29
N GLY A 407 21.71 7.84 -18.11
CA GLY A 407 20.77 8.94 -17.87
C GLY A 407 19.29 8.62 -18.10
N ARG A 408 18.92 7.34 -18.25
CA ARG A 408 17.52 6.92 -18.48
C ARG A 408 16.73 6.81 -17.17
N PRO A 409 15.39 6.98 -17.23
CA PRO A 409 14.54 6.82 -16.07
C PRO A 409 14.57 5.38 -15.56
N GLN A 410 14.44 5.23 -14.24
CA GLN A 410 14.23 3.94 -13.60
C GLN A 410 12.88 3.96 -12.86
N LYS A 411 12.03 2.95 -13.11
CA LYS A 411 10.70 2.90 -12.47
C LYS A 411 10.77 2.60 -10.97
N SER A 412 11.73 1.75 -10.57
CA SER A 412 11.94 1.35 -9.19
C SER A 412 13.34 0.76 -9.02
N PHE A 413 13.95 0.99 -7.86
CA PHE A 413 15.20 0.37 -7.44
C PHE A 413 15.01 -0.55 -6.22
N ARG A 414 13.77 -1.02 -5.98
CA ARG A 414 13.44 -1.84 -4.80
C ARG A 414 14.27 -3.11 -4.68
N ARG A 415 14.51 -3.77 -5.80
CA ARG A 415 15.35 -4.98 -5.85
C ARG A 415 16.82 -4.67 -5.53
N GLN A 416 17.31 -3.49 -5.91
CA GLN A 416 18.71 -3.11 -5.74
C GLN A 416 19.02 -2.76 -4.28
N TYR A 417 18.17 -1.99 -3.60
CA TYR A 417 18.42 -1.70 -2.18
C TYR A 417 18.28 -2.95 -1.29
N ARG A 418 17.47 -3.94 -1.67
CA ARG A 418 17.41 -5.23 -0.97
C ARG A 418 18.75 -5.95 -1.05
N LYS A 419 19.31 -6.07 -2.26
CA LYS A 419 20.65 -6.62 -2.46
C LYS A 419 21.73 -5.83 -1.70
N LEU A 420 21.60 -4.51 -1.62
CA LEU A 420 22.50 -3.68 -0.82
C LEU A 420 22.45 -4.04 0.67
N TYR A 421 21.26 -4.22 1.22
CA TYR A 421 21.10 -4.61 2.62
C TYR A 421 21.60 -6.03 2.89
N GLU A 422 21.34 -6.95 1.96
CA GLU A 422 21.90 -8.31 2.01
C GLU A 422 23.43 -8.27 2.02
N ALA A 423 24.04 -7.53 1.08
CA ALA A 423 25.49 -7.37 0.98
C ALA A 423 26.10 -6.66 2.19
N ALA A 424 25.37 -5.75 2.83
CA ALA A 424 25.81 -5.10 4.07
C ALA A 424 25.72 -6.03 5.29
N GLY A 425 25.32 -7.29 5.14
CA GLY A 425 25.19 -8.25 6.23
C GLY A 425 23.98 -7.99 7.13
N LEU A 426 22.92 -7.37 6.60
CA LEU A 426 21.69 -7.08 7.34
C LEU A 426 20.65 -8.21 7.21
N VAL A 427 21.12 -9.42 6.92
CA VAL A 427 20.26 -10.59 6.71
C VAL A 427 19.94 -11.26 8.04
N TYR A 428 18.87 -10.82 8.70
CA TYR A 428 17.99 -11.77 9.39
C TYR A 428 16.76 -11.98 8.49
N GLY A 429 16.43 -13.25 8.27
CA GLY A 429 15.67 -13.75 7.12
C GLY A 429 14.36 -13.02 6.83
N VAL A 430 14.07 -12.78 5.55
CA VAL A 430 12.74 -12.48 5.00
C VAL A 430 12.05 -11.17 5.48
N ASP A 431 12.56 -10.48 6.50
CA ASP A 431 11.88 -9.40 7.22
C ASP A 431 12.11 -7.99 6.65
N TYR A 432 11.93 -7.82 5.34
CA TYR A 432 11.90 -6.51 4.70
C TYR A 432 10.48 -5.93 4.70
N GLY A 433 10.17 -5.05 5.66
CA GLY A 433 8.88 -4.36 5.78
C GLY A 433 8.89 -3.27 6.83
N ARG A 434 7.86 -2.42 6.87
CA ARG A 434 7.71 -1.37 7.90
C ARG A 434 7.64 -1.93 9.33
N ASP A 435 7.46 -3.23 9.46
CA ASP A 435 7.10 -3.86 10.72
C ASP A 435 8.30 -4.46 11.46
N LEU A 436 9.54 -4.50 10.90
CA LEU A 436 10.68 -5.21 11.54
C LEU A 436 12.08 -4.58 11.30
N GLY A 437 12.20 -3.26 11.07
CA GLY A 437 13.51 -2.57 11.27
C GLY A 437 13.93 -1.57 10.19
N LEU A 438 14.47 -2.01 9.05
CA LEU A 438 15.12 -1.13 8.08
C LEU A 438 14.47 -1.20 6.69
N VAL A 439 14.01 -0.05 6.20
CA VAL A 439 13.52 0.13 4.82
C VAL A 439 14.23 1.32 4.19
N TRP A 440 14.18 1.47 2.86
CA TRP A 440 14.76 2.65 2.21
C TRP A 440 14.30 3.96 2.85
N HIS A 441 13.03 4.03 3.27
CA HIS A 441 12.48 5.22 3.92
C HIS A 441 13.16 5.56 5.25
N THR A 442 13.83 4.62 5.92
CA THR A 442 14.63 4.85 7.13
C THR A 442 15.77 5.84 6.88
N THR A 443 16.36 5.87 5.68
CA THR A 443 17.39 6.90 5.33
C THR A 443 16.86 8.32 5.48
N ARG A 444 15.57 8.55 5.23
CA ARG A 444 14.92 9.85 5.47
C ARG A 444 14.68 10.11 6.96
N HIS A 445 14.41 9.07 7.75
CA HIS A 445 14.35 9.20 9.22
C HIS A 445 15.70 9.63 9.77
N GLU A 446 16.78 9.04 9.27
CA GLU A 446 18.15 9.41 9.66
C GLU A 446 18.47 10.87 9.29
N TYR A 447 18.17 11.30 8.05
CA TYR A 447 18.30 12.70 7.66
C TYR A 447 17.56 13.67 8.61
N CYS A 448 16.29 13.37 8.93
CA CYS A 448 15.50 14.21 9.81
C CYS A 448 16.03 14.19 11.25
N SER A 449 16.56 13.05 11.69
CA SER A 449 17.20 12.91 12.99
C SER A 449 18.42 13.81 13.05
N ARG A 450 19.37 13.71 12.10
CA ARG A 450 20.58 14.57 11.98
C ARG A 450 20.27 16.06 12.08
N ILE A 451 19.24 16.50 11.36
CA ILE A 451 18.80 17.90 11.43
C ILE A 451 18.29 18.25 12.81
N GLY A 452 17.49 17.38 13.43
CA GLY A 452 17.05 17.58 14.80
C GLY A 452 18.21 17.64 15.80
N GLU A 453 19.29 16.89 15.56
CA GLU A 453 20.50 16.96 16.39
C GLU A 453 21.19 18.32 16.24
N GLN A 454 21.41 18.73 15.00
CA GLN A 454 22.13 19.96 14.65
C GLN A 454 21.32 21.23 15.00
N SER A 455 20.01 21.16 14.98
CA SER A 455 19.12 22.28 15.30
C SER A 455 18.72 22.36 16.78
N GLY A 456 19.26 21.50 17.65
CA GLY A 456 18.86 21.46 19.06
C GLY A 456 17.41 21.02 19.29
N GLY A 457 16.85 20.22 18.39
CA GLY A 457 15.49 19.69 18.49
C GLY A 457 14.41 20.60 17.89
N ASP A 458 14.75 21.60 17.08
CA ASP A 458 13.75 22.47 16.44
C ASP A 458 12.88 21.70 15.42
N VAL A 459 11.70 21.30 15.88
CA VAL A 459 10.69 20.56 15.11
C VAL A 459 10.23 21.33 13.87
N ARG A 460 10.29 22.67 13.85
CA ARG A 460 9.91 23.47 12.68
C ARG A 460 10.93 23.34 11.56
N LEU A 461 12.22 23.33 11.90
CA LEU A 461 13.30 23.08 10.94
C LEU A 461 13.24 21.64 10.40
N ILE A 462 12.99 20.66 11.27
CA ILE A 462 12.80 19.27 10.87
C ILE A 462 11.59 19.11 9.97
N LYS A 463 10.46 19.78 10.27
CA LYS A 463 9.28 19.82 9.41
C LYS A 463 9.61 20.39 8.02
N LYS A 464 10.36 21.49 7.96
CA LYS A 464 10.73 22.16 6.71
C LYS A 464 11.66 21.28 5.88
N ALA A 465 12.75 20.80 6.46
CA ALA A 465 13.74 19.95 5.80
C ALA A 465 13.17 18.57 5.41
N GLY A 466 12.42 17.96 6.33
CA GLY A 466 11.66 16.73 6.13
C GLY A 466 10.39 16.90 5.32
N ARG A 467 10.10 18.10 4.78
CA ARG A 467 8.96 18.41 3.89
C ARG A 467 7.67 17.74 4.36
N PHE A 468 7.36 17.91 5.65
CA PHE A 468 6.18 17.35 6.30
C PHE A 468 5.08 18.40 6.36
N LYS A 469 3.82 17.98 6.12
CA LYS A 469 2.65 18.87 6.24
C LYS A 469 2.39 19.26 7.70
N ASN A 470 2.54 18.31 8.62
CA ASN A 470 2.14 18.45 10.02
C ASN A 470 3.34 18.28 10.97
N LEU A 471 3.36 19.03 12.07
CA LEU A 471 4.40 18.98 13.11
C LEU A 471 4.46 17.62 13.81
N LYS A 472 3.31 17.01 14.08
CA LYS A 472 3.23 15.65 14.65
C LYS A 472 4.00 14.61 13.85
N THR A 473 4.07 14.76 12.53
CA THR A 473 4.88 13.87 11.70
C THR A 473 6.37 14.13 11.89
N ALA A 474 6.78 15.38 12.07
CA ALA A 474 8.17 15.72 12.34
C ALA A 474 8.63 15.14 13.70
N GLU A 475 7.79 15.26 14.73
CA GLU A 475 8.01 14.64 16.06
C GLU A 475 8.20 13.12 15.95
N ILE A 476 7.36 12.45 15.14
CA ILE A 476 7.49 10.99 14.92
C ILE A 476 8.86 10.61 14.35
N TYR A 477 9.47 11.49 13.56
CA TYR A 477 10.72 11.21 12.88
C TYR A 477 11.95 11.47 13.75
N THR A 478 11.78 12.01 14.97
CA THR A 478 12.87 12.29 15.93
C THR A 478 12.91 11.32 17.12
N HIS A 479 11.86 10.54 17.37
CA HIS A 479 11.72 9.64 18.54
C HIS A 479 12.77 8.50 18.64
N LEU A 480 13.65 8.34 17.66
CA LEU A 480 14.72 7.34 17.74
C LEU A 480 15.80 7.69 18.78
N ARG A 481 15.84 8.95 19.25
CA ARG A 481 16.71 9.38 20.36
C ARG A 481 16.11 9.20 21.76
N ASP A 482 14.79 9.12 21.91
CA ASP A 482 14.16 8.95 23.24
C ASP A 482 14.63 7.65 23.88
N ARG A 483 14.85 6.59 23.08
CA ARG A 483 15.41 5.31 23.54
C ARG A 483 16.89 5.40 23.95
N ASP A 484 17.69 6.20 23.23
CA ASP A 484 19.10 6.44 23.58
C ASP A 484 19.19 7.28 24.86
N MET A 485 18.30 8.26 25.06
CA MET A 485 18.17 9.02 26.31
C MET A 485 17.65 8.17 27.46
N GLU A 486 16.68 7.28 27.23
CA GLU A 486 16.20 6.30 28.22
C GLU A 486 17.32 5.31 28.61
N ALA A 487 18.12 4.86 27.63
CA ALA A 487 19.28 4.00 27.87
C ALA A 487 20.38 4.73 28.65
N ILE A 488 20.69 5.98 28.28
CA ILE A 488 21.65 6.84 28.99
C ILE A 488 21.14 7.15 30.42
N ALA A 489 19.87 7.49 30.59
CA ALA A 489 19.26 7.71 31.91
C ALA A 489 19.31 6.45 32.77
N GLY A 490 19.10 5.27 32.17
CA GLY A 490 19.27 3.98 32.82
C GLY A 490 20.72 3.68 33.24
N VAL A 491 21.72 4.14 32.48
CA VAL A 491 23.15 4.02 32.83
C VAL A 491 23.56 5.04 33.90
N VAL A 492 23.04 6.26 33.85
CA VAL A 492 23.27 7.31 34.86
C VAL A 492 22.68 6.91 36.23
N ASN A 493 21.51 6.28 36.24
CA ASN A 493 20.90 5.78 37.48
C ASN A 493 21.64 4.56 38.07
N ARG A 494 22.34 3.75 37.26
CA ARG A 494 23.19 2.65 37.76
C ARG A 494 24.56 3.10 38.29
N ARG A 495 25.03 4.30 37.94
CA ARG A 495 26.26 4.89 38.52
C ARG A 495 26.01 5.65 39.83
N ARG A 496 24.76 5.77 40.26
CA ARG A 496 24.34 6.39 41.52
C ARG A 496 23.77 5.41 42.56
N ALA A 497 23.73 4.12 42.23
CA ALA A 497 23.51 3.02 43.17
C ALA A 497 24.85 2.30 43.38
#